data_AF-A0A6B1BW09-F1
#
_entry.id   AF-A0A6B1BW09-F1
#
_cell.length_a   1.000
_cell.length_b   1.000
_cell.length_c   1.000
_cell.angle_alpha   90.00
_cell.angle_beta   90.00
_cell.angle_gamma   90.00
#
_symmetry.space_group_name_H-M   'P 1'
#
loop_
_entity.id
_entity.type
_entity.pdbx_description
1 polymer ?
#
loop_
_entity_poly.entity_id
_entity_poly.type
_entity_poly.pdbx_seq_one_letter_code
_entity_poly.pdbx_strand_id
1 'polypeptide(L)'
;MHVSSAQFTNFKRFTDLKIEGLPQSARLVVLTGPNGSGKSAIFEGFNWYRRDFGGWGQVHDPAYFPKTDRAGRPSCISKRDHPVPRGQAS
;
A
#
# COMPACT_ATOMS: atom_id res chain seq x y z
N MET A 1 -0.76 13.61 5.42
CA MET A 1 -0.24 12.23 5.36
C MET A 1 0.77 12.14 4.23
N HIS A 2 2.05 11.91 4.51
CA HIS A 2 3.12 11.76 3.51
C HIS A 2 3.68 10.35 3.61
N VAL A 3 3.64 9.56 2.53
CA VAL A 3 4.08 8.16 2.57
C VAL A 3 5.61 8.07 2.63
N SER A 4 6.14 7.29 3.57
CA SER A 4 7.59 7.00 3.68
C SER A 4 7.96 5.65 3.05
N SER A 5 7.10 4.64 3.22
CA SER A 5 7.28 3.31 2.64
C SER A 5 5.97 2.53 2.57
N ALA A 6 5.93 1.52 1.70
CA ALA A 6 4.85 0.57 1.59
C ALA A 6 5.40 -0.83 1.24
N GLN A 7 4.80 -1.88 1.80
CA GLN A 7 5.14 -3.25 1.47
C GLN A 7 3.87 -4.04 1.14
N PHE A 8 3.93 -4.84 0.08
CA PHE A 8 2.87 -5.72 -0.38
C PHE A 8 3.42 -7.15 -0.42
N THR A 9 2.95 -8.02 0.47
CA THR A 9 3.39 -9.42 0.51
C THR A 9 2.24 -10.32 0.10
N ASN A 10 2.52 -11.24 -0.84
CA ASN A 10 1.54 -12.17 -1.41
C ASN A 10 0.25 -11.46 -1.88
N PHE A 11 0.40 -10.28 -2.47
CA PHE A 11 -0.72 -9.45 -2.90
C PHE A 11 -0.78 -9.40 -4.43
N LYS A 12 -1.84 -9.98 -5.01
CA LYS A 12 -2.00 -10.12 -6.45
C LYS A 12 -0.71 -10.67 -7.09
N ARG A 13 -0.15 -10.03 -8.12
CA ARG A 13 1.07 -10.51 -8.80
C ARG A 13 2.37 -10.35 -7.99
N PHE A 14 2.34 -9.65 -6.87
CA PHE A 14 3.52 -9.40 -6.05
C PHE A 14 3.71 -10.47 -4.98
N THR A 15 4.86 -11.15 -5.02
CA THR A 15 5.27 -12.06 -3.94
C THR A 15 5.79 -11.26 -2.74
N ASP A 16 6.71 -10.32 -2.97
CA ASP A 16 7.18 -9.34 -1.99
C ASP A 16 7.60 -8.07 -2.75
N LEU A 17 6.76 -7.04 -2.70
CA LEU A 17 7.05 -5.73 -3.27
C LEU A 17 7.29 -4.73 -2.14
N LYS A 18 8.46 -4.07 -2.17
CA LYS A 18 8.82 -3.00 -1.23
C LYS A 18 9.01 -1.69 -1.97
N ILE A 19 8.36 -0.64 -1.48
CA ILE A 19 8.55 0.75 -1.90
C ILE A 19 9.17 1.46 -0.70
N GLU A 20 10.43 1.88 -0.83
CA GLU A 20 11.22 2.45 0.26
C GLU A 20 11.93 3.72 -0.20
N GLY A 21 12.44 4.50 0.76
CA GLY A 21 13.22 5.69 0.46
C GLY A 21 12.43 6.84 -0.15
N LEU A 22 11.10 6.91 0.07
CA LEU A 22 10.30 8.06 -0.36
C LEU A 22 10.66 9.27 0.51
N PRO A 23 11.29 10.32 -0.03
CA PRO A 23 11.73 11.45 0.78
C PRO A 23 10.52 12.29 1.23
N GLN A 24 10.61 12.90 2.40
CA GLN A 24 9.54 13.76 2.93
C GLN A 24 9.25 14.96 2.01
N SER A 25 10.25 15.41 1.25
CA SER A 25 10.16 16.49 0.26
C SER A 25 9.45 16.09 -1.03
N ALA A 26 9.17 14.80 -1.26
CA ALA A 26 8.47 14.36 -2.47
C ALA A 26 7.05 14.93 -2.52
N ARG A 27 6.76 15.72 -3.55
CA ARG A 27 5.42 16.26 -3.82
C ARG A 27 4.65 15.45 -4.86
N LEU A 28 5.37 14.74 -5.72
CA LEU A 28 4.81 13.87 -6.76
C LEU A 28 5.67 12.62 -6.89
N VAL A 29 5.03 11.46 -6.86
CA VAL A 29 5.65 10.16 -7.13
C VAL A 29 4.95 9.57 -8.34
N VAL A 30 5.71 9.27 -9.40
CA VAL A 30 5.17 8.68 -10.62
C VAL A 30 5.51 7.20 -10.66
N LEU A 31 4.47 6.38 -10.85
CA LEU A 31 4.62 4.94 -11.03
C LEU A 31 4.60 4.61 -12.53
N THR A 32 5.75 4.18 -13.05
CA THR A 32 5.92 3.84 -14.47
C THR A 32 6.29 2.37 -14.68
N GLY A 33 6.05 1.86 -15.88
CA GLY A 33 6.41 0.49 -16.29
C GLY A 33 5.46 -0.09 -17.35
N PRO A 34 5.80 -1.27 -17.93
CA PRO A 34 5.00 -1.91 -18.97
C PRO A 34 3.55 -2.22 -18.56
N ASN A 35 2.67 -2.42 -19.53
CA ASN A 35 1.31 -2.90 -19.26
C ASN A 35 1.36 -4.26 -18.55
N GLY A 36 0.47 -4.45 -17.58
CA GLY A 36 0.47 -5.66 -16.75
C GLY A 36 1.56 -5.70 -15.67
N SER A 37 2.41 -4.67 -15.50
CA SER A 37 3.43 -4.64 -14.43
C SER A 37 2.88 -4.46 -13.00
N GLY A 38 1.56 -4.39 -12.82
CA GLY A 38 0.93 -4.28 -11.50
C GLY A 38 0.78 -2.87 -10.97
N LYS A 39 0.90 -1.85 -11.82
CA LYS A 39 0.69 -0.46 -11.40
C LYS A 39 -0.68 -0.26 -10.73
N SER A 40 -1.75 -0.75 -11.36
CA SER A 40 -3.10 -0.73 -10.79
C SER A 40 -3.22 -1.52 -9.48
N ALA A 41 -2.48 -2.64 -9.36
CA ALA A 41 -2.48 -3.44 -8.13
C ALA A 41 -1.94 -2.63 -6.93
N ILE A 42 -0.91 -1.79 -7.11
CA ILE A 42 -0.41 -0.92 -6.04
C ILE A 42 -1.51 0.03 -5.54
N PHE A 43 -2.27 0.66 -6.44
CA PHE A 43 -3.38 1.54 -6.07
C PHE A 43 -4.50 0.80 -5.35
N GLU A 44 -4.85 -0.41 -5.81
CA GLU A 44 -5.84 -1.25 -5.14
C GLU A 44 -5.41 -1.63 -3.73
N GLY A 45 -4.12 -1.94 -3.53
CA GLY A 45 -3.61 -2.23 -2.21
C GLY A 45 -3.60 -1.02 -1.27
N PHE A 46 -3.37 0.20 -1.78
CA PHE A 46 -3.57 1.41 -0.97
C PHE A 46 -5.03 1.67 -0.64
N ASN A 47 -5.95 1.38 -1.56
CA ASN A 47 -7.39 1.47 -1.30
C ASN A 47 -7.81 0.49 -0.21
N TRP A 48 -7.29 -0.74 -0.25
CA TRP A 48 -7.48 -1.75 0.79
C TRP A 48 -7.00 -1.27 2.16
N TYR A 49 -5.75 -0.81 2.24
CA TYR A 49 -5.20 -0.26 3.48
C TYR A 49 -6.05 0.89 4.03
N ARG A 50 -6.57 1.77 3.16
CA ARG A 50 -7.46 2.86 3.60
C ARG A 50 -8.82 2.36 4.10
N ARG A 51 -9.36 1.28 3.54
CA ARG A 51 -10.64 0.70 3.98
C ARG A 51 -10.49 0.02 5.33
N ASP A 52 -9.43 -0.75 5.52
CA ASP A 52 -9.21 -1.51 6.76
C ASP A 52 -8.80 -0.64 7.94
N PHE A 53 -8.03 0.43 7.69
CA PHE A 53 -7.49 1.29 8.75
C PHE A 53 -8.12 2.69 8.81
N GLY A 54 -9.04 3.03 7.89
CA GLY A 54 -9.63 4.37 7.76
C GLY A 54 -11.08 4.52 8.21
N GLY A 55 -11.71 3.48 8.77
CA GLY A 55 -13.03 3.57 9.41
C GLY A 55 -14.25 3.61 8.47
N TRP A 56 -14.09 3.29 7.18
CA TRP A 56 -15.21 3.23 6.23
C TRP A 56 -15.78 1.82 6.22
N GLY A 57 -17.03 1.70 6.68
CA GLY A 57 -17.75 0.45 6.95
C GLY A 57 -17.52 -0.69 5.94
N GLN A 58 -17.37 -1.87 6.53
CA GLN A 58 -17.01 -3.14 5.92
C GLN A 58 -18.00 -3.58 4.82
N VAL A 59 -17.57 -3.52 3.57
CA VAL A 59 -18.03 -4.45 2.53
C VAL A 59 -16.76 -5.05 1.92
N HIS A 60 -16.22 -6.04 2.62
CA HIS A 60 -15.07 -6.80 2.15
C HIS A 60 -15.51 -8.24 1.88
N ASP A 61 -15.25 -8.72 0.66
CA ASP A 61 -15.14 -10.16 0.41
C ASP A 61 -13.67 -10.54 0.69
N PRO A 62 -13.37 -11.24 1.78
CA PRO A 62 -11.99 -11.64 2.12
C PRO A 62 -11.33 -12.53 1.05
N ALA A 63 -12.12 -13.13 0.15
CA ALA A 63 -11.64 -14.07 -0.86
C ALA A 63 -11.19 -13.43 -2.18
N TYR A 64 -11.45 -12.13 -2.40
CA TYR A 64 -11.28 -11.53 -3.73
C TYR A 64 -9.81 -11.28 -4.14
N PHE A 65 -8.87 -11.21 -3.20
CA PHE A 65 -7.48 -10.79 -3.50
C PHE A 65 -6.29 -11.52 -2.86
N PRO A 66 -6.41 -12.35 -1.81
CA PRO A 66 -5.23 -12.98 -1.24
C PRO A 66 -4.66 -14.01 -2.21
N LYS A 67 -3.37 -13.88 -2.54
CA LYS A 67 -2.60 -15.09 -2.80
C LYS A 67 -2.27 -15.66 -1.44
N THR A 68 -2.88 -16.78 -1.10
CA THR A 68 -2.30 -17.63 -0.07
C THR A 68 -0.98 -18.14 -0.63
N ASP A 69 0.12 -17.90 0.08
CA ASP A 69 1.37 -18.56 -0.29
C ASP A 69 1.28 -20.07 -0.04
N ARG A 70 2.36 -20.80 -0.36
CA ARG A 70 2.43 -22.26 -0.16
C ARG A 70 2.20 -22.67 1.32
N ALA A 71 2.28 -21.72 2.25
CA ALA A 71 2.05 -21.90 3.69
C ALA A 71 0.69 -21.34 4.16
N GLY A 72 -0.19 -20.91 3.24
CA GLY A 72 -1.54 -20.43 3.57
C GLY A 72 -1.58 -19.06 4.24
N ARG A 73 -0.51 -18.25 4.17
CA ARG A 73 -0.49 -16.92 4.81
C ARG A 73 -1.33 -15.91 4.01
N PRO A 74 -2.17 -15.10 4.66
CA PRO A 74 -2.98 -14.10 3.98
C PRO A 74 -2.12 -12.98 3.39
N SER A 75 -2.62 -12.33 2.34
CA SER A 75 -1.99 -11.14 1.78
C SER A 75 -1.89 -10.04 2.84
N CYS A 76 -0.71 -9.45 3.00
CA CYS A 76 -0.52 -8.34 3.92
C CYS A 76 -0.02 -7.09 3.20
N ILE A 77 -0.60 -5.96 3.57
CA ILE A 77 -0.22 -4.65 3.08
C ILE A 77 0.13 -3.80 4.28
N SER A 78 1.35 -3.28 4.30
CA SER A 78 1.79 -2.33 5.32
C SER A 78 2.18 -1.02 4.65
N LYS A 79 1.91 0.08 5.36
CA LYS A 79 2.23 1.43 4.91
C LYS A 79 2.74 2.22 6.12
N ARG A 80 3.84 2.95 5.94
CA ARG A 80 4.34 3.89 6.94
C ARG A 80 4.30 5.29 6.36
N ASP A 81 3.87 6.25 7.17
CA ASP A 81 3.88 7.66 6.82
C ASP A 81 5.00 8.38 7.57
N HIS A 82 5.54 9.43 6.97
CA HIS A 82 6.39 10.39 7.66
C HIS A 82 5.62 11.02 8.82
N PRO A 83 6.27 11.24 9.97
CA PRO A 83 5.66 11.95 11.08
C PRO A 83 5.21 13.35 10.62
N VAL A 84 4.02 13.76 11.07
CA VAL A 84 3.55 15.12 10.83
C VAL A 84 4.49 16.08 11.58
N PRO A 85 5.16 17.03 10.90
CA PRO A 85 6.02 17.98 11.58
C PRO A 85 5.19 18.78 12.59
N ARG A 86 5.55 18.71 13.88
CA ARG A 86 4.95 19.53 14.93
C ARG A 86 5.49 20.95 14.80
N GLY A 87 4.70 21.87 14.26
CA GLY A 87 4.97 23.31 14.34
C GLY A 87 4.92 24.06 13.01
N GLN A 88 3.79 24.71 12.77
CA GLN A 88 3.67 26.12 12.37
C GLN A 88 2.18 26.49 12.54
N ALA A 89 1.74 26.51 13.79
CA ALA A 89 0.64 27.37 14.20
C ALA A 89 1.33 28.65 14.68
N SER A 90 1.30 29.68 13.85
CA SER A 90 1.61 31.06 14.24
C SER A 90 0.31 31.78 14.53
#